data_AF-A0AAN1D429-F1
#
_entry.id   AF-A0AAN1D429-F1
#
_cell.length_a   1.000
_cell.length_b   1.000
_cell.length_c   1.000
_cell.angle_alpha   90.00
_cell.angle_beta   90.00
_cell.angle_gamma   90.00
#
_symmetry.space_group_name_H-M   'P 1'
#
loop_
_entity.id
_entity.type
_entity.pdbx_description
1 polymer ?
#
loop_
_entity_poly.entity_id
_entity_poly.type
_entity_poly.pdbx_seq_one_letter_code
_entity_poly.pdbx_strand_id
1 'polypeptide(L)'
;MAIGCWLGATPGAIANPEPGWEPWRPNETEDDNWSFSAGFSNLELGGYMDYEYTCTQAATAAEQEPVFEYRLNSLVKAIGTGQVQYRCLVNDQIVAQHTSTATLNDQPSRGCLIVQSDLGTGLNVRQEPTVSAPVVGFLSNGSQIMVTGSPAYLSEDTTGRTWLYIPFQQDYAWTSVMAEAGGHINYRFCD
;
A
#
# COMPACT_ATOMS: atom_id res chain seq x y z
N MET A 1 -50.30 27.26 10.31
CA MET A 1 -49.00 27.32 11.01
C MET A 1 -48.19 26.13 10.53
N ALA A 2 -47.13 26.38 9.77
CA ALA A 2 -46.31 25.34 9.14
C ALA A 2 -45.32 24.76 10.17
N ILE A 3 -45.31 23.44 10.28
CA ILE A 3 -44.30 22.69 11.03
C ILE A 3 -43.14 22.48 10.07
N GLY A 4 -42.06 23.24 10.26
CA GLY A 4 -40.82 23.06 9.52
C GLY A 4 -40.07 21.85 10.04
N CYS A 5 -40.08 20.74 9.30
CA CYS A 5 -39.14 19.65 9.49
C CYS A 5 -37.76 20.11 9.03
N TRP A 6 -36.86 20.28 9.99
CA TRP A 6 -35.43 20.37 9.74
C TRP A 6 -34.93 18.98 9.34
N LEU A 7 -34.67 18.79 8.05
CA LEU A 7 -33.86 17.67 7.58
C LEU A 7 -32.39 18.03 7.88
N GLY A 8 -31.90 17.57 9.03
CA GLY A 8 -30.47 17.55 9.29
C GLY A 8 -29.81 16.63 8.27
N ALA A 9 -28.88 17.17 7.49
CA ALA A 9 -27.98 16.38 6.66
C ALA A 9 -27.19 15.45 7.59
N THR A 10 -27.41 14.14 7.47
CA THR A 10 -26.51 13.15 8.05
C THR A 10 -25.14 13.33 7.39
N PRO A 11 -24.05 13.52 8.15
CA PRO A 11 -22.71 13.48 7.59
C PRO A 11 -22.54 12.14 6.86
N GLY A 12 -22.07 12.19 5.62
CA GLY A 12 -21.82 11.00 4.82
C GLY A 12 -21.08 9.96 5.65
N ALA A 13 -21.62 8.74 5.67
CA ALA A 13 -21.01 7.63 6.36
C ALA A 13 -19.54 7.55 5.94
N ILE A 14 -18.61 7.76 6.88
CA ILE A 14 -17.21 7.45 6.68
C ILE A 14 -17.20 5.95 6.39
N ALA A 15 -16.99 5.57 5.13
CA ALA A 15 -16.84 4.18 4.76
C ALA A 15 -15.82 3.56 5.72
N ASN A 16 -16.12 2.39 6.29
CA ASN A 16 -15.16 1.69 7.13
C ASN A 16 -13.82 1.64 6.38
N PRO A 17 -12.69 1.96 7.04
CA PRO A 17 -11.39 1.94 6.38
C PRO A 17 -11.17 0.56 5.78
N GLU A 18 -10.84 0.52 4.49
CA GLU A 18 -10.57 -0.72 3.80
C GLU A 18 -9.38 -1.43 4.47
N PRO A 19 -9.48 -2.74 4.78
CA PRO A 19 -8.42 -3.44 5.46
C PRO A 19 -7.07 -3.27 4.75
N GLY A 20 -6.07 -2.82 5.51
CA GLY A 20 -4.71 -2.64 5.00
C GLY A 20 -4.48 -1.32 4.26
N TRP A 21 -5.47 -0.44 4.19
CA TRP A 21 -5.36 0.87 3.57
C TRP A 21 -5.60 1.99 4.56
N GLU A 22 -4.85 3.07 4.39
CA GLU A 22 -5.10 4.31 5.10
C GLU A 22 -6.33 5.04 4.56
N PRO A 23 -6.90 5.98 5.33
CA PRO A 23 -7.89 6.92 4.82
C PRO A 23 -7.35 7.69 3.60
N TRP A 24 -8.26 8.04 2.69
CA TRP A 24 -7.98 8.93 1.57
C TRP A 24 -7.56 10.32 2.08
N ARG A 25 -6.60 10.92 1.38
CA ARG A 25 -6.05 12.24 1.65
C ARG A 25 -6.02 13.06 0.36
N PRO A 26 -6.20 14.38 0.43
CA PRO A 26 -5.99 15.25 -0.72
C PRO A 26 -4.58 15.07 -1.31
N ASN A 27 -4.48 15.04 -2.63
CA ASN A 27 -3.21 15.05 -3.35
C ASN A 27 -2.65 16.47 -3.46
N GLU A 28 -2.60 17.19 -2.33
CA GLU A 28 -2.02 18.53 -2.25
C GLU A 28 -0.53 18.42 -1.91
N THR A 29 0.29 19.18 -2.64
CA THR A 29 1.76 19.05 -2.74
C THR A 29 2.55 19.32 -1.46
N GLU A 30 1.90 19.70 -0.37
CA GLU A 30 2.56 20.12 0.86
C GLU A 30 1.68 19.83 2.07
N ASP A 31 1.50 18.56 2.47
CA ASP A 31 1.41 18.30 3.90
C ASP A 31 1.73 16.86 4.33
N ASP A 32 2.37 16.80 5.49
CA ASP A 32 2.55 15.69 6.42
C ASP A 32 3.56 14.56 6.13
N ASN A 33 4.79 14.81 6.62
CA ASN A 33 5.69 13.91 7.38
C ASN A 33 6.19 12.59 6.74
N TRP A 34 5.62 12.15 5.62
CA TRP A 34 6.03 10.95 4.90
C TRP A 34 5.99 11.20 3.40
N SER A 35 7.10 11.72 2.87
CA SER A 35 7.23 11.82 1.43
C SER A 35 7.46 10.41 0.85
N PHE A 36 6.78 10.09 -0.24
CA PHE A 36 6.92 8.80 -0.95
C PHE A 36 7.17 9.03 -2.44
N SER A 37 7.73 8.02 -3.09
CA SER A 37 7.95 7.94 -4.53
C SER A 37 7.09 6.82 -5.11
N ALA A 38 6.59 7.00 -6.32
CA ALA A 38 5.79 6.01 -7.04
C ALA A 38 6.08 6.07 -8.55
N GLY A 39 5.59 5.08 -9.31
CA GLY A 39 5.75 5.03 -10.77
C GLY A 39 7.13 4.52 -11.18
N PHE A 40 7.51 3.33 -10.71
CA PHE A 40 8.85 2.75 -10.91
C PHE A 40 8.99 1.97 -12.23
N SER A 41 7.90 1.79 -12.97
CA SER A 41 7.91 1.13 -14.29
C SER A 41 7.18 1.95 -15.34
N ASN A 42 7.54 1.74 -16.62
CA ASN A 42 6.84 2.38 -17.75
C ASN A 42 5.34 2.04 -17.78
N LEU A 43 4.96 0.85 -17.28
CA LEU A 43 3.57 0.45 -17.18
C LEU A 43 2.81 1.28 -16.14
N GLU A 44 3.41 1.49 -14.97
CA GLU A 44 2.83 2.34 -13.92
C GLU A 44 2.76 3.80 -14.38
N LEU A 45 3.82 4.32 -15.00
CA LEU A 45 3.82 5.69 -15.52
C LEU A 45 2.74 5.90 -16.59
N GLY A 46 2.62 4.98 -17.55
CA GLY A 46 1.57 5.04 -18.56
C GLY A 46 0.17 4.96 -17.95
N GLY A 47 -0.05 4.05 -17.00
CA GLY A 47 -1.32 3.93 -16.30
C GLY A 47 -1.68 5.16 -15.46
N TYR A 48 -0.70 5.83 -14.87
CA TYR A 48 -0.90 7.09 -14.16
C TYR A 48 -1.31 8.21 -15.13
N MET A 49 -0.66 8.31 -16.29
CA MET A 49 -1.03 9.28 -17.33
C MET A 49 -2.46 9.04 -17.86
N ASP A 50 -2.85 7.79 -18.08
CA ASP A 50 -4.21 7.43 -18.51
C ASP A 50 -5.26 7.81 -17.46
N TYR A 51 -4.92 7.63 -16.18
CA TYR A 51 -5.74 8.04 -15.05
C TYR A 51 -5.95 9.56 -15.01
N GLU A 52 -4.88 10.35 -15.12
CA GLU A 52 -4.97 11.82 -15.13
C GLU A 52 -5.75 12.33 -16.35
N TYR A 53 -5.50 11.72 -17.51
CA TYR A 53 -6.22 12.06 -18.74
C TYR A 53 -7.73 11.79 -18.61
N THR A 54 -8.10 10.61 -18.13
CA THR A 54 -9.50 10.23 -17.92
C THR A 54 -10.20 11.20 -16.97
N CYS A 55 -9.51 11.58 -15.89
CA CYS A 55 -10.04 12.53 -14.93
C CYS A 55 -10.28 13.92 -15.55
N THR A 56 -9.27 14.43 -16.25
CA THR A 56 -9.30 15.76 -16.88
C THR A 56 -10.43 15.86 -17.91
N GLN A 57 -10.64 14.80 -18.70
CA GLN A 57 -11.71 14.76 -19.69
C GLN A 57 -13.10 14.80 -19.03
N ALA A 58 -13.31 14.05 -17.95
CA ALA A 58 -14.57 14.06 -17.23
C ALA A 58 -14.85 15.40 -16.54
N ALA A 59 -13.84 15.98 -15.91
CA ALA A 59 -13.92 17.28 -15.26
C ALA A 59 -14.27 18.40 -16.25
N THR A 60 -13.60 18.39 -17.42
CA THR A 60 -13.87 19.33 -18.52
C THR A 60 -15.31 19.19 -19.03
N ALA A 61 -15.78 17.96 -19.26
CA ALA A 61 -17.14 17.71 -19.72
C ALA A 61 -18.22 18.11 -18.70
N ALA A 62 -17.87 18.08 -17.41
CA ALA A 62 -18.76 18.47 -16.31
C ALA A 62 -18.70 19.96 -15.95
N GLU A 63 -17.76 20.72 -16.52
CA GLU A 63 -17.46 22.10 -16.11
C GLU A 63 -17.19 22.21 -14.60
N GLN A 64 -16.39 21.28 -14.06
CA GLN A 64 -16.03 21.22 -12.64
C GLN A 64 -14.52 21.07 -12.45
N GLU A 65 -14.03 21.50 -11.30
CA GLU A 65 -12.66 21.19 -10.86
C GLU A 65 -12.60 19.75 -10.33
N PRO A 66 -11.62 18.94 -10.77
CA PRO A 66 -11.43 17.59 -10.24
C PRO A 66 -10.82 17.64 -8.84
N VAL A 67 -11.24 16.72 -7.97
CA VAL A 67 -10.59 16.49 -6.68
C VAL A 67 -9.70 15.25 -6.80
N PHE A 68 -8.40 15.43 -6.60
CA PHE A 68 -7.43 14.34 -6.59
C PHE A 68 -7.11 13.92 -5.17
N GLU A 69 -7.14 12.62 -4.92
CA GLU A 69 -6.83 12.05 -3.61
C GLU A 69 -5.93 10.83 -3.77
N TYR A 70 -5.18 10.54 -2.71
CA TYR A 70 -4.38 9.34 -2.61
C TYR A 70 -4.56 8.66 -1.25
N ARG A 71 -4.17 7.39 -1.16
CA ARG A 71 -3.95 6.67 0.09
C ARG A 71 -2.82 5.68 -0.07
N LEU A 72 -2.16 5.37 1.03
CA LEU A 72 -1.11 4.36 1.08
C LEU A 72 -1.64 3.09 1.72
N ASN A 73 -1.14 1.93 1.27
CA ASN A 73 -1.35 0.70 2.02
C ASN A 73 -0.41 0.67 3.25
N SER A 74 -0.81 -0.09 4.28
CA SER A 74 -0.12 -0.15 5.57
C SER A 74 1.34 -0.62 5.47
N LEU A 75 1.68 -1.34 4.39
CA LEU A 75 3.03 -1.84 4.14
C LEU A 75 4.03 -0.71 3.89
N VAL A 76 3.62 0.39 3.22
CA VAL A 76 4.52 1.51 2.93
C VAL A 76 5.13 2.06 4.22
N LYS A 77 4.34 2.21 5.29
CA LYS A 77 4.83 2.67 6.59
C LYS A 77 5.47 1.58 7.45
N ALA A 78 5.07 0.32 7.28
CA ALA A 78 5.58 -0.76 8.11
C ALA A 78 6.96 -1.27 7.66
N ILE A 79 7.19 -1.32 6.34
CA ILE A 79 8.38 -1.92 5.73
C ILE A 79 9.03 -1.05 4.64
N GLY A 80 8.52 0.16 4.41
CA GLY A 80 9.12 1.14 3.50
C GLY A 80 8.74 1.00 2.04
N THR A 81 8.02 -0.06 1.69
CA THR A 81 7.51 -0.31 0.34
C THR A 81 6.09 -0.89 0.42
N GLY A 82 5.30 -0.64 -0.61
CA GLY A 82 3.93 -1.11 -0.69
C GLY A 82 3.25 -0.52 -1.91
N GLN A 83 2.00 -0.10 -1.73
CA GLN A 83 1.20 0.48 -2.79
C GLN A 83 0.65 1.84 -2.40
N VAL A 84 0.58 2.74 -3.37
CA VAL A 84 -0.25 3.93 -3.35
C VAL A 84 -1.44 3.69 -4.27
N GLN A 85 -2.61 4.11 -3.83
CA GLN A 85 -3.78 4.20 -4.70
C GLN A 85 -4.17 5.66 -4.83
N TYR A 86 -4.40 6.07 -6.07
CA TYR A 86 -4.93 7.36 -6.47
C TYR A 86 -6.38 7.21 -6.87
N ARG A 87 -7.19 8.24 -6.59
CA ARG A 87 -8.51 8.39 -7.17
C ARG A 87 -8.76 9.85 -7.51
N CYS A 88 -9.63 10.06 -8.47
CA CYS A 88 -10.14 11.38 -8.75
C CYS A 88 -11.66 11.40 -8.71
N LEU A 89 -12.20 12.51 -8.23
CA LEU A 89 -13.62 12.75 -8.11
C LEU A 89 -14.02 13.96 -8.97
N VAL A 90 -15.16 13.82 -9.65
CA VAL A 90 -15.85 14.91 -10.36
C VAL A 90 -17.31 14.86 -9.91
N ASN A 91 -17.87 15.98 -9.44
CA ASN A 91 -19.21 16.00 -8.83
C ASN A 91 -19.38 14.95 -7.70
N ASP A 92 -18.39 14.81 -6.84
CA ASP A 92 -18.34 13.82 -5.75
C ASP A 92 -18.43 12.33 -6.20
N GLN A 93 -18.26 12.06 -7.50
CA GLN A 93 -18.25 10.71 -8.06
C GLN A 93 -16.83 10.30 -8.44
N ILE A 94 -16.43 9.09 -8.06
CA ILE A 94 -15.14 8.51 -8.48
C ILE A 94 -15.19 8.26 -9.98
N VAL A 95 -14.35 8.97 -10.74
CA VAL A 95 -14.27 8.86 -12.21
C VAL A 95 -13.15 7.91 -12.63
N ALA A 96 -12.00 8.00 -11.96
CA ALA A 96 -10.81 7.23 -12.30
C ALA A 96 -10.05 6.85 -11.03
N GLN A 97 -9.37 5.71 -11.08
CA GLN A 97 -8.46 5.25 -10.03
C GLN A 97 -7.21 4.65 -10.66
N HIS A 98 -6.09 4.75 -9.94
CA HIS A 98 -4.83 4.13 -10.34
C HIS A 98 -4.12 3.58 -9.12
N THR A 99 -3.37 2.50 -9.27
CA THR A 99 -2.54 1.95 -8.19
C THR A 99 -1.12 1.81 -8.71
N SER A 100 -0.16 2.24 -7.91
CA SER A 100 1.27 2.10 -8.21
C SER A 100 2.01 1.54 -7.01
N THR A 101 3.18 0.98 -7.25
CA THR A 101 4.16 0.70 -6.21
C THR A 101 4.60 2.02 -5.57
N ALA A 102 4.73 2.04 -4.24
CA ALA A 102 5.16 3.20 -3.48
C ALA A 102 6.33 2.85 -2.55
N THR A 103 7.29 3.76 -2.42
CA THR A 103 8.39 3.67 -1.44
C THR A 103 8.50 4.95 -0.63
N LEU A 104 8.81 4.86 0.66
CA LEU A 104 9.13 6.05 1.45
C LEU A 104 10.45 6.67 0.99
N ASN A 105 10.50 8.00 0.88
CA ASN A 105 11.69 8.74 0.46
C ASN A 105 12.69 8.94 1.62
N ASP A 106 12.17 9.13 2.83
CA ASP A 106 12.91 9.63 3.99
C ASP A 106 13.41 8.51 4.92
N GLN A 107 12.95 7.28 4.68
CA GLN A 107 13.48 6.07 5.31
C GLN A 107 14.65 5.58 4.44
N PRO A 108 15.79 5.17 5.01
CA PRO A 108 16.88 4.62 4.22
C PRO A 108 16.30 3.48 3.39
N SER A 109 16.24 3.66 2.07
CA SER A 109 15.70 2.74 1.06
C SER A 109 16.58 1.49 0.87
N ARG A 110 17.17 1.05 1.99
CA ARG A 110 17.93 -0.16 2.30
C ARG A 110 17.55 -0.54 3.74
N GLY A 111 16.29 -0.90 3.92
CA GLY A 111 15.66 -1.01 5.23
C GLY A 111 16.05 -2.31 5.92
N CYS A 112 16.71 -2.19 7.06
CA CYS A 112 16.80 -3.27 8.02
C CYS A 112 15.38 -3.53 8.55
N LEU A 113 14.90 -4.78 8.44
CA LEU A 113 13.62 -5.21 9.00
C LEU A 113 13.85 -6.24 10.10
N ILE A 114 13.03 -6.19 11.14
CA ILE A 114 12.99 -7.16 12.24
C ILE A 114 11.76 -8.03 12.08
N VAL A 115 11.95 -9.35 12.12
CA VAL A 115 10.85 -10.33 12.14
C VAL A 115 10.06 -10.23 13.45
N GLN A 116 8.74 -10.07 13.33
CA GLN A 116 7.81 -9.96 14.46
C GLN A 116 6.50 -10.71 14.18
N SER A 117 6.57 -12.03 14.00
CA SER A 117 5.36 -12.87 13.87
C SER A 117 4.59 -12.89 15.20
N ASP A 118 3.30 -12.59 15.16
CA ASP A 118 2.36 -12.77 16.29
C ASP A 118 1.96 -14.25 16.47
N LEU A 119 2.05 -15.02 15.38
CA LEU A 119 1.82 -16.45 15.35
C LEU A 119 3.15 -17.22 15.44
N GLY A 120 3.33 -17.95 16.53
CA GLY A 120 4.50 -18.81 16.75
C GLY A 120 5.77 -18.05 17.14
N THR A 121 6.93 -18.60 16.78
CA THR A 121 8.26 -18.07 17.19
C THR A 121 9.02 -17.39 16.05
N GLY A 122 8.41 -17.21 14.88
CA GLY A 122 9.08 -16.71 13.68
C GLY A 122 8.37 -17.06 12.39
N LEU A 123 9.10 -16.98 11.27
CA LEU A 123 8.61 -17.16 9.92
C LEU A 123 9.32 -18.30 9.19
N ASN A 124 8.54 -19.10 8.47
CA ASN A 124 9.10 -20.03 7.49
C ASN A 124 9.65 -19.27 6.28
N VAL A 125 10.85 -19.64 5.85
CA VAL A 125 11.48 -19.16 4.62
C VAL A 125 11.20 -20.18 3.52
N ARG A 126 10.69 -19.73 2.38
CA ARG A 126 10.19 -20.60 1.30
C ARG A 126 10.85 -20.30 -0.03
N GLN A 127 10.90 -21.31 -0.89
CA GLN A 127 11.50 -21.20 -2.22
C GLN A 127 10.68 -20.32 -3.18
N GLU A 128 9.35 -20.30 -3.02
CA GLU A 128 8.42 -19.53 -3.84
C GLU A 128 7.39 -18.81 -2.94
N PRO A 129 6.74 -17.73 -3.41
CA PRO A 129 5.78 -16.95 -2.62
C PRO A 129 4.43 -17.67 -2.53
N THR A 130 4.39 -18.84 -1.89
CA THR A 130 3.16 -19.57 -1.61
C THR A 130 3.33 -20.50 -0.41
N VAL A 131 2.24 -20.73 0.33
CA VAL A 131 2.24 -21.62 1.50
C VAL A 131 2.51 -23.08 1.16
N SER A 132 2.30 -23.49 -0.10
CA SER A 132 2.59 -24.85 -0.58
C SER A 132 4.03 -25.07 -1.01
N ALA A 133 4.83 -24.01 -1.18
CA ALA A 133 6.21 -24.12 -1.62
C ALA A 133 7.09 -24.77 -0.53
N PRO A 134 8.16 -25.49 -0.92
CA PRO A 134 9.12 -26.05 0.03
C PRO A 134 9.66 -25.00 1.00
N VAL A 135 9.73 -25.37 2.28
CA VAL A 135 10.40 -24.59 3.32
C VAL A 135 11.90 -24.85 3.21
N VAL A 136 12.68 -23.79 2.99
CA VAL A 136 14.14 -23.83 2.83
C VAL A 136 14.87 -23.29 4.06
N GLY A 137 14.14 -22.75 5.04
CA GLY A 137 14.71 -22.25 6.27
C GLY A 137 13.68 -21.64 7.22
N PHE A 138 14.19 -20.98 8.26
CA PHE A 138 13.38 -20.35 9.30
C PHE A 138 14.06 -19.08 9.82
N LEU A 139 13.28 -18.02 10.01
CA LEU A 139 13.71 -16.80 10.71
C LEU A 139 12.99 -16.70 12.03
N SER A 140 13.73 -16.60 13.14
CA SER A 140 13.11 -16.41 14.46
C SER A 140 12.67 -14.96 14.66
N ASN A 141 11.64 -14.74 15.48
CA ASN A 141 11.30 -13.38 15.93
C ASN A 141 12.54 -12.66 16.49
N GLY A 142 12.70 -11.39 16.14
CA GLY A 142 13.89 -10.60 16.44
C GLY A 142 15.02 -10.72 15.41
N SER A 143 14.93 -11.64 14.44
CA SER A 143 15.92 -11.75 13.37
C SER A 143 15.89 -10.51 12.49
N GLN A 144 17.06 -9.94 12.23
CA GLN A 144 17.23 -8.81 11.32
C GLN A 144 17.49 -9.31 9.89
N ILE A 145 16.83 -8.70 8.92
CA ILE A 145 17.09 -8.89 7.50
C ILE A 145 17.41 -7.55 6.85
N MET A 146 18.39 -7.55 5.96
CA MET A 146 18.69 -6.39 5.13
C MET A 146 18.04 -6.59 3.78
N VAL A 147 16.95 -5.87 3.52
CA VAL A 147 16.29 -5.95 2.22
C VAL A 147 17.11 -5.18 1.19
N THR A 148 17.44 -5.85 0.08
CA THR A 148 18.21 -5.28 -1.01
C THR A 148 17.26 -4.86 -2.15
N GLY A 149 17.36 -3.61 -2.60
CA GLY A 149 16.50 -3.04 -3.65
C GLY A 149 15.52 -1.98 -3.14
N SER A 150 15.17 -1.05 -4.02
CA SER A 150 14.16 -0.01 -3.78
C SER A 150 13.35 0.17 -5.08
N PRO A 151 12.06 -0.20 -5.12
CA PRO A 151 11.27 -0.84 -4.06
C PRO A 151 11.78 -2.23 -3.66
N ALA A 152 11.44 -2.69 -2.45
CA ALA A 152 11.59 -4.11 -2.15
C ALA A 152 10.55 -4.92 -2.93
N TYR A 153 10.93 -6.14 -3.31
CA TYR A 153 10.08 -6.96 -4.16
C TYR A 153 9.02 -7.69 -3.33
N LEU A 154 7.77 -7.29 -3.55
CA LEU A 154 6.58 -7.88 -2.97
C LEU A 154 5.83 -8.69 -4.03
N SER A 155 5.26 -9.82 -3.61
CA SER A 155 4.36 -10.62 -4.44
C SER A 155 3.14 -11.03 -3.62
N GLU A 156 1.96 -11.00 -4.23
CA GLU A 156 0.74 -11.53 -3.63
C GLU A 156 0.45 -12.89 -4.24
N ASP A 157 0.13 -13.88 -3.40
CA ASP A 157 -0.33 -15.18 -3.87
C ASP A 157 -1.84 -15.20 -4.12
N THR A 158 -2.34 -16.32 -4.66
CA THR A 158 -3.77 -16.47 -4.99
C THR A 158 -4.70 -16.47 -3.77
N THR A 159 -4.15 -16.50 -2.55
CA THR A 159 -4.91 -16.40 -1.30
C THR A 159 -5.00 -14.98 -0.75
N GLY A 160 -4.35 -14.00 -1.41
CA GLY A 160 -4.25 -12.62 -0.93
C GLY A 160 -3.15 -12.41 0.10
N ARG A 161 -2.25 -13.39 0.28
CA ARG A 161 -1.10 -13.26 1.18
C ARG A 161 0.03 -12.54 0.48
N THR A 162 0.58 -11.53 1.15
CA THR A 162 1.75 -10.80 0.67
C THR A 162 3.04 -11.46 1.14
N TRP A 163 3.98 -11.59 0.21
CA TRP A 163 5.30 -12.19 0.38
C TRP A 163 6.39 -11.16 0.08
N LEU A 164 7.47 -11.19 0.88
CA LEU A 164 8.67 -10.39 0.68
C LEU A 164 9.80 -11.29 0.19
N TYR A 165 10.45 -10.85 -0.88
CA TYR A 165 11.68 -11.45 -1.38
C TYR A 165 12.87 -10.95 -0.57
N ILE A 166 13.62 -11.87 0.03
CA ILE A 166 14.68 -11.56 0.98
C ILE A 166 15.99 -12.26 0.61
N PRO A 167 17.16 -11.64 0.89
CA PRO A 167 18.41 -12.38 0.89
C PRO A 167 18.36 -13.49 1.95
N PHE A 168 18.74 -14.72 1.57
CA PHE A 168 18.79 -15.85 2.50
C PHE A 168 19.92 -16.80 2.11
N GLN A 169 20.85 -17.02 3.04
CA GLN A 169 22.08 -17.80 2.82
C GLN A 169 22.91 -17.23 1.65
N GLN A 170 23.09 -17.97 0.56
CA GLN A 170 23.86 -17.55 -0.62
C GLN A 170 22.97 -17.15 -1.83
N ASP A 171 21.66 -17.08 -1.62
CA ASP A 171 20.67 -16.77 -2.66
C ASP A 171 19.54 -15.90 -2.07
N TYR A 172 18.34 -16.03 -2.59
CA TYR A 172 17.14 -15.34 -2.13
C TYR A 172 15.99 -16.32 -1.90
N ALA A 173 15.04 -15.89 -1.07
CA ALA A 173 13.87 -16.68 -0.72
C ALA A 173 12.69 -15.78 -0.35
N TRP A 174 11.57 -16.40 -0.02
CA TRP A 174 10.31 -15.72 0.27
C TRP A 174 9.87 -15.94 1.71
N THR A 175 9.32 -14.88 2.29
CA THR A 175 8.75 -14.89 3.65
C THR A 175 7.44 -14.14 3.66
N SER A 176 6.48 -14.58 4.48
CA SER A 176 5.16 -13.95 4.51
C SER A 176 5.22 -12.63 5.28
N VAL A 177 4.83 -11.54 4.63
CA VAL A 177 4.69 -10.22 5.26
C VAL A 177 3.37 -10.13 6.00
N MET A 178 2.28 -10.51 5.33
CA MET A 178 0.93 -10.33 5.82
C MET A 178 0.05 -11.42 5.23
N ALA A 179 -0.79 -12.06 6.06
CA ALA A 179 -1.59 -13.21 5.66
C ALA A 179 -2.80 -12.86 4.77
N GLU A 180 -3.35 -11.67 4.98
CA GLU A 180 -4.53 -11.12 4.29
C GLU A 180 -4.50 -9.59 4.42
N ALA A 181 -5.13 -8.86 3.51
CA ALA A 181 -5.17 -7.40 3.53
C ALA A 181 -5.66 -6.86 4.89
N GLY A 182 -4.85 -6.00 5.53
CA GLY A 182 -5.13 -5.43 6.85
C GLY A 182 -4.87 -6.35 8.04
N GLY A 183 -4.38 -7.56 7.80
CA GLY A 183 -3.90 -8.45 8.85
C GLY A 183 -2.61 -7.98 9.50
N HIS A 184 -2.10 -8.79 10.43
CA HIS A 184 -0.83 -8.52 11.11
C HIS A 184 0.34 -8.48 10.13
N ILE A 185 1.23 -7.49 10.31
CA ILE A 185 2.44 -7.33 9.52
C ILE A 185 3.62 -7.93 10.29
N ASN A 186 4.20 -8.99 9.75
CA ASN A 186 5.27 -9.78 10.38
C ASN A 186 6.64 -9.09 10.43
N TYR A 187 6.70 -7.80 10.10
CA TYR A 187 7.91 -7.01 10.03
C TYR A 187 7.70 -5.63 10.64
N ARG A 188 8.77 -5.10 11.22
CA ARG A 188 8.93 -3.68 11.56
C ARG A 188 10.32 -3.21 11.12
N PHE A 189 10.51 -1.91 10.97
CA PHE A 189 11.84 -1.34 10.82
C PHE A 189 12.74 -1.64 12.03
N CYS A 190 14.03 -1.79 11.77
CA CYS A 190 15.04 -1.73 12.82
C CYS A 190 15.07 -0.31 13.42
N ASP A 191 15.25 -0.24 14.74
CA ASP A 191 15.37 1.00 15.50
C ASP A 191 16.73 1.70 15.26
#